data_AF-A0A1M6W8T7-F1
#
_entry.id   AF-A0A1M6W8T7-F1
#
_cell.length_a   1.000
_cell.length_b   1.000
_cell.length_c   1.000
_cell.angle_alpha   90.00
_cell.angle_beta   90.00
_cell.angle_gamma   90.00
#
_symmetry.space_group_name_H-M   'P 1'
#
loop_
_entity.id
_entity.type
_entity.pdbx_description
1 polymer ?
#
loop_
_entity_poly.entity_id
_entity_poly.type
_entity_poly.pdbx_seq_one_letter_code
_entity_poly.pdbx_strand_id
1 'polypeptide(L)'
;MKKFLLPSIFILLFSCNDEENFITNETESNVSHNNMNRRHNPPPRIVYRAVGVGESPDEIRNGIVAHGVDASRPGILPDISLLNHVRGSSTGNTQDNSGYVATTEIITDAINRIANRYGGNGYIYAIRPSANFIDVDGTLLHYNPYPQEREWAALGRIQFQQIIGWHRIDFGRMGPFERNPEYDARFDLTNAGGVQPQLAGFPEGDPAWCQFPWNAFSIGGGGSWRRSHMNQNKSNDQCSPQRTNQQYAEEYYNLYKNEFLYNKKYIGAAVNFDIYNSAQTSILFNGKNFIIDDNPTKKLIDSPIGFPSTLGKNGLNWSDIDAAASSSSGGKMWIFKGSQCVKIDTKYKNGWFPKYYEGLKPIVEEFKMLAPYPKFSKDIDAAFVVAQKDYFLYFFIKSNEIMIHSDSNIPDALKRPFRNGPITLQTFFNLMGSPVDRSEYFVADIDAATESSNGYNGKKAIITLFKNNRYLEISFDIGSDNILRGDFTDRGFLSEHDKYKKALAL
;
A
#
# COMPACT_ATOMS: atom_id res chain seq x y z
N MET A 1 -46.68 51.96 35.05
CA MET A 1 -46.13 52.02 33.68
C MET A 1 -44.61 52.14 33.79
N LYS A 2 -43.86 51.08 33.47
CA LYS A 2 -42.39 51.06 33.53
C LYS A 2 -41.83 51.59 32.21
N LYS A 3 -40.94 52.59 32.27
CA LYS A 3 -40.07 52.99 31.14
C LYS A 3 -38.61 52.71 31.52
N PHE A 4 -37.93 52.06 30.58
CA PHE A 4 -36.51 51.72 30.57
C PHE A 4 -35.62 52.96 30.41
N LEU A 5 -34.46 52.95 31.07
CA LEU A 5 -33.28 53.75 30.71
C LEU A 5 -32.03 52.87 30.88
N LEU A 6 -31.25 52.76 29.80
CA LEU A 6 -29.96 52.08 29.67
C LEU A 6 -28.82 52.99 30.20
N PRO A 7 -27.67 52.45 30.64
CA PRO A 7 -26.44 53.22 30.78
C PRO A 7 -25.51 53.05 29.58
N SER A 8 -24.84 54.15 29.28
CA SER A 8 -23.93 54.43 28.17
C SER A 8 -22.62 53.62 28.20
N ILE A 9 -22.13 53.23 27.03
CA ILE A 9 -20.76 52.73 26.81
C ILE A 9 -19.98 53.77 26.01
N PHE A 10 -18.82 54.15 26.56
CA PHE A 10 -17.87 55.12 26.02
C PHE A 10 -17.14 54.57 24.79
N ILE A 11 -17.05 55.41 23.75
CA ILE A 11 -16.18 55.25 22.58
C ILE A 11 -14.88 55.99 22.88
N LEU A 12 -13.74 55.31 22.78
CA LEU A 12 -12.42 55.94 22.69
C LEU A 12 -11.82 55.63 21.32
N LEU A 13 -11.78 56.68 20.50
CA LEU A 13 -10.98 56.77 19.28
C LEU A 13 -9.58 57.22 19.68
N PHE A 14 -8.55 56.48 19.25
CA PHE A 14 -7.21 57.02 19.09
C PHE A 14 -6.70 56.65 17.70
N SER A 15 -6.41 57.70 16.93
CA SER A 15 -5.65 57.71 15.69
C SER A 15 -4.36 58.46 15.99
N CYS A 16 -3.20 57.89 15.62
CA CYS A 16 -2.13 58.63 14.97
C CYS A 16 -1.14 57.64 14.33
N ASN A 17 -0.70 57.99 13.12
CA ASN A 17 0.06 57.22 12.15
C ASN A 17 1.57 57.11 12.45
N ASP A 18 2.19 56.32 11.57
CA ASP A 18 3.55 56.41 11.01
C ASP A 18 4.58 55.45 11.58
N GLU A 19 4.72 54.30 10.91
CA GLU A 19 6.03 53.68 10.69
C GLU A 19 6.06 52.98 9.33
N GLU A 20 7.15 53.23 8.62
CA GLU A 20 7.34 53.06 7.20
C GLU A 20 7.43 51.60 6.76
N ASN A 21 6.88 51.34 5.57
CA ASN A 21 7.02 50.12 4.81
C ASN A 21 8.48 49.79 4.51
N PHE A 22 9.05 48.83 5.23
CA PHE A 22 10.15 48.01 4.71
C PHE A 22 9.56 46.73 4.09
N ILE A 23 9.19 46.83 2.81
CA ILE A 23 8.97 45.67 1.96
C ILE A 23 10.35 45.10 1.67
N THR A 24 10.77 44.08 2.40
CA THR A 24 11.84 43.21 1.93
C THR A 24 11.27 42.33 0.84
N ASN A 25 11.71 42.57 -0.39
CA ASN A 25 11.58 41.64 -1.51
C ASN A 25 12.20 40.31 -1.11
N GLU A 26 11.41 39.39 -0.57
CA GLU A 26 11.79 38.00 -0.43
C GLU A 26 11.78 37.37 -1.82
N THR A 27 12.98 37.09 -2.30
CA THR A 27 13.29 36.55 -3.61
C THR A 27 12.76 35.13 -3.78
N GLU A 28 12.50 34.76 -5.03
CA GLU A 28 11.97 33.49 -5.55
C GLU A 28 12.70 32.20 -5.07
N SER A 29 13.78 32.31 -4.30
CA SER A 29 14.56 31.18 -3.77
C SER A 29 13.93 30.50 -2.54
N ASN A 30 13.08 31.18 -1.76
CA ASN A 30 12.44 30.61 -0.57
C ASN A 30 11.20 29.75 -0.88
N VAL A 31 10.53 29.99 -2.01
CA VAL A 31 9.40 29.14 -2.49
C VAL A 31 9.91 27.75 -2.93
N SER A 32 11.10 27.70 -3.53
CA SER A 32 11.76 26.45 -3.95
C SER A 32 12.16 25.56 -2.76
N HIS A 33 12.66 26.14 -1.67
CA HIS A 33 13.11 25.37 -0.49
C HIS A 33 11.94 24.75 0.31
N ASN A 34 10.81 25.43 0.40
CA ASN A 34 9.62 24.89 1.09
C ASN A 34 8.92 23.77 0.31
N ASN A 35 9.05 23.71 -1.02
CA ASN A 35 8.51 22.63 -1.84
C ASN A 35 9.38 21.35 -1.84
N MET A 36 10.70 21.47 -1.65
CA MET A 36 11.57 20.28 -1.57
C MET A 36 11.45 19.51 -0.25
N ASN A 37 11.16 20.19 0.87
CA ASN A 37 10.97 19.55 2.18
C ASN A 37 9.64 18.79 2.33
N ARG A 38 8.67 18.95 1.41
CA ARG A 38 7.36 18.27 1.48
C ARG A 38 7.28 16.95 0.72
N ARG A 39 8.34 16.55 0.00
CA ARG A 39 8.43 15.30 -0.77
C ARG A 39 8.34 14.01 0.08
N HIS A 40 8.11 14.13 1.39
CA HIS A 40 8.13 13.04 2.36
C HIS A 40 6.93 13.01 3.32
N ASN A 41 5.89 13.82 3.10
CA ASN A 41 4.67 13.64 3.91
C ASN A 41 3.98 12.33 3.51
N PRO A 42 3.57 11.49 4.49
CA PRO A 42 2.82 10.29 4.19
C PRO A 42 1.50 10.67 3.50
N PRO A 43 0.98 9.85 2.56
CA PRO A 43 -0.31 10.09 1.94
C PRO A 43 -1.41 10.32 2.98
N PRO A 44 -2.40 11.20 2.71
CA PRO A 44 -3.43 11.52 3.66
C PRO A 44 -4.30 10.31 3.95
N ARG A 45 -4.70 10.17 5.22
CA ARG A 45 -5.64 9.13 5.65
C ARG A 45 -7.09 9.49 5.32
N ILE A 46 -7.40 10.76 5.18
CA ILE A 46 -8.73 11.30 4.87
C ILE A 46 -8.53 12.50 3.95
N VAL A 47 -9.36 12.60 2.91
CA VAL A 47 -9.51 13.80 2.08
C VAL A 47 -10.94 14.29 2.13
N TYR A 48 -11.12 15.56 1.79
CA TYR A 48 -12.39 16.26 1.88
C TYR A 48 -12.83 16.75 0.49
N ARG A 49 -14.13 16.63 0.21
CA ARG A 49 -14.73 17.20 -0.98
C ARG A 49 -15.94 18.04 -0.62
N ALA A 50 -15.90 19.30 -1.01
CA ALA A 50 -17.03 20.22 -0.95
C ALA A 50 -17.88 20.07 -2.20
N VAL A 51 -19.20 19.98 -2.03
CA VAL A 51 -20.18 19.92 -3.11
C VAL A 51 -21.39 20.81 -2.81
N GLY A 52 -22.17 21.12 -3.84
CA GLY A 52 -23.42 21.86 -3.69
C GLY A 52 -24.58 21.00 -3.17
N VAL A 53 -25.72 21.64 -2.90
CA VAL A 53 -26.93 20.96 -2.38
C VAL A 53 -27.53 19.91 -3.32
N GLY A 54 -27.21 19.98 -4.62
CA GLY A 54 -27.64 19.00 -5.63
C GLY A 54 -26.87 17.67 -5.62
N GLU A 55 -25.80 17.58 -4.83
CA GLU A 55 -25.01 16.35 -4.64
C GLU A 55 -25.17 15.86 -3.19
N SER A 56 -26.43 15.78 -2.73
CA SER A 56 -26.76 15.22 -1.42
C SER A 56 -26.39 13.73 -1.32
N PRO A 57 -26.29 13.15 -0.11
CA PRO A 57 -25.92 11.75 0.05
C PRO A 57 -26.78 10.76 -0.75
N ASP A 58 -28.07 11.04 -0.87
CA ASP A 58 -29.01 10.22 -1.65
C ASP A 58 -28.73 10.33 -3.16
N GLU A 59 -28.38 11.52 -3.64
CA GLU A 59 -28.07 11.77 -5.06
C GLU A 59 -26.76 11.11 -5.48
N ILE A 60 -25.75 11.10 -4.59
CA ILE A 60 -24.44 10.53 -4.87
C ILE A 60 -24.31 9.07 -4.43
N ARG A 61 -25.41 8.36 -4.17
CA ARG A 61 -25.39 6.97 -3.70
C ARG A 61 -24.69 6.00 -4.66
N ASN A 62 -24.64 6.36 -5.94
CA ASN A 62 -23.86 5.65 -6.96
C ASN A 62 -22.39 6.09 -7.01
N GLY A 63 -21.91 6.88 -6.06
CA GLY A 63 -20.58 7.46 -6.04
C GLY A 63 -20.50 8.82 -6.75
N ILE A 64 -19.42 9.52 -6.50
CA ILE A 64 -19.11 10.83 -7.08
C ILE A 64 -18.28 10.58 -8.34
N VAL A 65 -18.78 11.04 -9.49
CA VAL A 65 -18.12 10.91 -10.78
C VAL A 65 -17.58 12.27 -11.23
N ALA A 66 -16.50 12.28 -12.00
CA ALA A 66 -16.11 13.48 -12.74
C ALA A 66 -17.27 13.90 -13.67
N HIS A 67 -17.54 15.19 -13.83
CA HIS A 67 -18.55 15.62 -14.79
C HIS A 67 -18.14 15.21 -16.22
N GLY A 68 -19.11 14.90 -17.08
CA GLY A 68 -18.84 14.33 -18.40
C GLY A 68 -18.58 12.81 -18.41
N VAL A 69 -18.36 12.17 -17.25
CA VAL A 69 -18.44 10.71 -17.13
C VAL A 69 -19.91 10.33 -16.96
N ASP A 70 -20.53 9.87 -18.04
CA ASP A 70 -21.91 9.40 -18.02
C ASP A 70 -22.01 8.05 -17.28
N ALA A 71 -22.84 7.99 -16.23
CA ALA A 71 -23.15 6.76 -15.51
C ALA A 71 -23.77 5.67 -16.43
N SER A 72 -24.35 6.05 -17.57
CA SER A 72 -24.89 5.16 -18.60
C SER A 72 -23.84 4.60 -19.57
N ARG A 73 -22.61 5.16 -19.57
CA ARG A 73 -21.49 4.73 -20.43
C ARG A 73 -20.25 4.38 -19.60
N PRO A 74 -20.30 3.32 -18.77
CA PRO A 74 -19.16 2.89 -17.96
C PRO A 74 -17.96 2.55 -18.86
N GLY A 75 -16.89 3.35 -18.77
CA GLY A 75 -15.60 3.05 -19.39
C GLY A 75 -15.01 4.12 -20.32
N ILE A 76 -15.75 5.18 -20.67
CA ILE A 76 -15.19 6.31 -21.43
C ILE A 76 -15.01 7.47 -20.45
N LEU A 77 -13.76 7.75 -20.08
CA LEU A 77 -13.42 8.95 -19.32
C LEU A 77 -13.15 10.08 -20.35
N PRO A 78 -13.85 11.22 -20.30
CA PRO A 78 -13.53 12.36 -21.13
C PRO A 78 -12.21 12.99 -20.66
N ASP A 79 -11.39 13.44 -21.62
CA ASP A 79 -10.10 14.13 -21.46
C ASP A 79 -9.33 13.81 -20.17
N ILE A 80 -8.62 12.67 -20.11
CA ILE A 80 -7.88 12.29 -18.90
C ILE A 80 -6.52 13.02 -18.80
N SER A 81 -6.55 14.34 -18.64
CA SER A 81 -5.35 15.14 -18.38
C SER A 81 -5.42 15.76 -16.98
N LEU A 82 -4.50 15.35 -16.10
CA LEU A 82 -4.39 15.95 -14.77
C LEU A 82 -4.02 17.44 -14.85
N LEU A 83 -3.22 17.84 -15.84
CA LEU A 83 -2.90 19.23 -16.10
C LEU A 83 -4.14 20.03 -16.51
N ASN A 84 -4.98 19.51 -17.41
CA ASN A 84 -6.22 20.19 -17.81
C ASN A 84 -7.21 20.27 -16.64
N HIS A 85 -7.31 19.19 -15.85
CA HIS A 85 -8.09 19.12 -14.62
C HIS A 85 -7.80 20.31 -13.70
N VAL A 86 -6.52 20.52 -13.36
CA VAL A 86 -6.11 21.57 -12.41
C VAL A 86 -6.14 22.96 -13.02
N ARG A 87 -5.88 23.08 -14.34
CA ARG A 87 -5.84 24.40 -15.00
C ARG A 87 -7.21 25.02 -15.13
N GLY A 88 -8.27 24.21 -15.18
CA GLY A 88 -9.60 24.73 -14.96
C GLY A 88 -10.12 25.69 -16.03
N SER A 89 -11.39 26.09 -15.97
CA SER A 89 -11.92 27.14 -16.85
C SER A 89 -11.48 28.52 -16.35
N SER A 90 -11.60 29.55 -17.19
CA SER A 90 -11.20 30.95 -16.90
C SER A 90 -11.81 31.58 -15.64
N THR A 91 -12.71 30.89 -14.93
CA THR A 91 -13.29 31.30 -13.65
C THR A 91 -12.59 30.71 -12.42
N GLY A 92 -11.45 30.03 -12.58
CA GLY A 92 -10.72 29.42 -11.45
C GLY A 92 -11.37 28.15 -10.90
N ASN A 93 -12.22 27.50 -11.70
CA ASN A 93 -12.84 26.22 -11.38
C ASN A 93 -12.01 25.08 -11.96
N THR A 94 -11.73 24.01 -11.20
CA THR A 94 -11.25 22.73 -11.77
C THR A 94 -12.11 22.35 -12.97
N GLN A 95 -11.48 21.93 -14.07
CA GLN A 95 -12.22 21.56 -15.27
C GLN A 95 -12.91 20.25 -14.96
N ASP A 96 -14.21 20.32 -14.71
CA ASP A 96 -14.99 19.18 -14.26
C ASP A 96 -15.13 18.08 -15.33
N ASN A 97 -14.57 18.27 -16.55
CA ASN A 97 -14.63 17.34 -17.69
C ASN A 97 -13.29 16.59 -17.96
N SER A 98 -12.46 16.43 -16.93
CA SER A 98 -11.07 15.91 -17.04
C SER A 98 -10.90 14.43 -16.66
N GLY A 99 -12.00 13.73 -16.37
CA GLY A 99 -11.95 12.37 -15.84
C GLY A 99 -11.42 12.27 -14.40
N TYR A 100 -11.15 13.38 -13.71
CA TYR A 100 -10.74 13.42 -12.30
C TYR A 100 -11.77 14.11 -11.41
N VAL A 101 -11.85 13.68 -10.15
CA VAL A 101 -12.65 14.31 -9.10
C VAL A 101 -11.72 14.98 -8.09
N ALA A 102 -11.85 16.30 -7.96
CA ALA A 102 -11.03 17.09 -7.04
C ALA A 102 -11.40 16.86 -5.56
N THR A 103 -10.37 16.67 -4.72
CA THR A 103 -10.48 16.62 -3.25
C THR A 103 -9.29 17.36 -2.61
N THR A 104 -9.39 17.73 -1.34
CA THR A 104 -8.29 18.40 -0.60
C THR A 104 -8.03 17.70 0.73
N GLU A 105 -6.80 17.70 1.22
CA GLU A 105 -6.51 17.25 2.59
C GLU A 105 -6.93 18.27 3.67
N ILE A 106 -7.27 19.50 3.27
CA ILE A 106 -7.54 20.62 4.16
C ILE A 106 -9.04 20.85 4.30
N ILE A 107 -9.63 20.46 5.44
CA ILE A 107 -11.08 20.68 5.68
C ILE A 107 -11.48 22.16 5.61
N THR A 108 -10.62 23.08 6.04
CA THR A 108 -10.91 24.52 5.96
C THR A 108 -11.01 25.00 4.51
N ASP A 109 -10.26 24.40 3.59
CA ASP A 109 -10.36 24.73 2.15
C ASP A 109 -11.68 24.21 1.58
N ALA A 110 -12.14 23.03 2.02
CA ALA A 110 -13.47 22.54 1.67
C ALA A 110 -14.58 23.47 2.20
N ILE A 111 -14.47 23.98 3.44
CA ILE A 111 -15.43 24.95 3.99
C ILE A 111 -15.42 26.25 3.17
N ASN A 112 -14.24 26.78 2.84
CA ASN A 112 -14.10 27.99 2.03
C ASN A 112 -14.70 27.80 0.63
N ARG A 113 -14.55 26.60 0.03
CA ARG A 113 -15.20 26.26 -1.23
C ARG A 113 -16.73 26.30 -1.12
N ILE A 114 -17.32 25.81 -0.02
CA ILE A 114 -18.76 25.95 0.24
C ILE A 114 -19.21 27.41 0.29
N ALA A 115 -18.48 28.25 1.03
CA ALA A 115 -18.79 29.68 1.15
C ALA A 115 -18.70 30.39 -0.21
N ASN A 116 -17.62 30.15 -0.95
CA ASN A 116 -17.31 30.90 -2.16
C ASN A 116 -18.06 30.40 -3.41
N ARG A 117 -18.40 29.10 -3.48
CA ARG A 117 -18.97 28.49 -4.70
C ARG A 117 -20.44 28.09 -4.58
N TYR A 118 -20.90 27.76 -3.38
CA TYR A 118 -22.24 27.20 -3.17
C TYR A 118 -23.10 28.09 -2.27
N GLY A 119 -22.75 29.38 -2.16
CA GLY A 119 -23.51 30.37 -1.38
C GLY A 119 -23.64 30.00 0.10
N GLY A 120 -22.66 29.28 0.64
CA GLY A 120 -22.67 28.80 2.02
C GLY A 120 -23.56 27.57 2.27
N ASN A 121 -24.11 26.91 1.23
CA ASN A 121 -24.97 25.74 1.40
C ASN A 121 -24.44 24.54 0.60
N GLY A 122 -24.34 23.37 1.23
CA GLY A 122 -23.86 22.16 0.55
C GLY A 122 -23.41 21.07 1.51
N TYR A 123 -22.54 20.18 1.02
CA TYR A 123 -22.01 19.07 1.80
C TYR A 123 -20.49 19.02 1.72
N ILE A 124 -19.85 18.63 2.83
CA ILE A 124 -18.44 18.27 2.87
C ILE A 124 -18.33 16.79 3.18
N TYR A 125 -17.91 16.00 2.20
CA TYR A 125 -17.66 14.57 2.35
C TYR A 125 -16.26 14.32 2.89
N ALA A 126 -16.16 13.47 3.91
CA ALA A 126 -14.89 12.89 4.36
C ALA A 126 -14.70 11.52 3.69
N ILE A 127 -13.57 11.32 3.04
CA ILE A 127 -13.37 10.21 2.09
C ILE A 127 -12.06 9.49 2.44
N ARG A 128 -12.08 8.16 2.41
CA ARG A 128 -10.85 7.35 2.46
C ARG A 128 -10.18 7.31 1.08
N PRO A 129 -8.95 7.82 0.93
CA PRO A 129 -8.21 7.68 -0.30
C PRO A 129 -7.87 6.21 -0.59
N SER A 130 -7.87 5.86 -1.87
CA SER A 130 -7.39 4.58 -2.38
C SER A 130 -6.46 4.80 -3.58
N ALA A 131 -5.96 3.76 -4.23
CA ALA A 131 -4.92 3.91 -5.25
C ALA A 131 -5.32 4.80 -6.43
N ASN A 132 -6.62 5.06 -6.66
CA ASN A 132 -7.06 6.02 -7.67
C ASN A 132 -6.88 7.51 -7.29
N PHE A 133 -6.44 7.84 -6.07
CA PHE A 133 -6.18 9.22 -5.64
C PHE A 133 -4.74 9.62 -5.94
N ILE A 134 -4.58 10.57 -6.86
CA ILE A 134 -3.29 11.03 -7.36
C ILE A 134 -2.90 12.33 -6.64
N ASP A 135 -1.65 12.39 -6.15
CA ASP A 135 -1.06 13.60 -5.61
C ASP A 135 -0.81 14.59 -6.75
N VAL A 136 -1.61 15.66 -6.79
CA VAL A 136 -1.52 16.67 -7.85
C VAL A 136 -0.19 17.40 -7.81
N ASP A 137 0.22 17.83 -6.61
CA ASP A 137 1.41 18.65 -6.42
C ASP A 137 2.68 17.87 -6.72
N GLY A 138 2.77 16.65 -6.19
CA GLY A 138 3.89 15.77 -6.48
C GLY A 138 3.95 15.31 -7.94
N THR A 139 2.81 15.18 -8.62
CA THR A 139 2.74 14.73 -10.03
C THR A 139 3.08 15.84 -11.03
N LEU A 140 2.60 17.06 -10.80
CA LEU A 140 2.80 18.20 -11.69
C LEU A 140 4.00 19.08 -11.29
N LEU A 141 4.47 18.97 -10.04
CA LEU A 141 5.59 19.75 -9.51
C LEU A 141 5.41 21.24 -9.81
N HIS A 142 6.44 21.89 -10.39
CA HIS A 142 6.40 23.32 -10.73
C HIS A 142 5.40 23.68 -11.84
N TYR A 143 4.75 22.71 -12.48
CA TYR A 143 3.65 22.94 -13.42
C TYR A 143 2.27 22.99 -12.75
N ASN A 144 2.18 22.68 -11.45
CA ASN A 144 0.95 22.83 -10.69
C ASN A 144 0.65 24.32 -10.46
N PRO A 145 -0.47 24.87 -11.00
CA PRO A 145 -0.82 26.26 -10.77
C PRO A 145 -1.32 26.54 -9.35
N TYR A 146 -1.75 25.51 -8.60
CA TYR A 146 -2.39 25.67 -7.30
C TYR A 146 -1.83 24.71 -6.21
N PRO A 147 -0.51 24.72 -5.93
CA PRO A 147 0.12 23.84 -4.94
C PRO A 147 -0.44 24.02 -3.51
N GLN A 148 -0.95 25.22 -3.20
CA GLN A 148 -1.54 25.52 -1.90
C GLN A 148 -2.84 24.77 -1.61
N GLU A 149 -3.57 24.30 -2.63
CA GLU A 149 -4.86 23.61 -2.46
C GLU A 149 -4.71 22.18 -1.93
N ARG A 150 -3.46 21.65 -1.97
CA ARG A 150 -3.10 20.30 -1.54
C ARG A 150 -4.07 19.24 -2.07
N GLU A 151 -4.24 19.31 -3.38
CA GLU A 151 -5.26 18.55 -4.07
C GLU A 151 -4.84 17.08 -4.22
N TRP A 152 -5.78 16.19 -3.94
CA TRP A 152 -5.72 14.79 -4.32
C TRP A 152 -6.83 14.52 -5.35
N ALA A 153 -6.44 14.24 -6.58
CA ALA A 153 -7.38 14.06 -7.68
C ALA A 153 -7.73 12.57 -7.82
N ALA A 154 -8.99 12.21 -7.63
CA ALA A 154 -9.44 10.83 -7.81
C ALA A 154 -9.71 10.55 -9.29
N LEU A 155 -8.94 9.66 -9.90
CA LEU A 155 -9.15 9.22 -11.27
C LEU A 155 -10.47 8.44 -11.39
N GLY A 156 -11.34 8.89 -12.29
CA GLY A 156 -12.64 8.31 -12.60
C GLY A 156 -13.71 8.65 -11.57
N ARG A 157 -13.90 7.75 -10.60
CA ARG A 157 -15.00 7.84 -9.62
C ARG A 157 -14.53 7.61 -8.19
N ILE A 158 -15.17 8.30 -7.26
CA ILE A 158 -15.14 7.99 -5.83
C ILE A 158 -16.37 7.14 -5.52
N GLN A 159 -16.17 5.91 -5.08
CA GLN A 159 -17.26 5.00 -4.74
C GLN A 159 -17.97 5.50 -3.48
N PHE A 160 -19.29 5.31 -3.39
CA PHE A 160 -20.03 5.70 -2.19
C PHE A 160 -19.50 4.99 -0.93
N GLN A 161 -19.08 3.74 -1.07
CA GLN A 161 -18.46 2.94 0.00
C GLN A 161 -17.09 3.47 0.46
N GLN A 162 -16.44 4.37 -0.30
CA GLN A 162 -15.20 5.07 0.11
C GLN A 162 -15.47 6.26 1.03
N ILE A 163 -16.71 6.76 1.04
CA ILE A 163 -17.11 7.94 1.81
C ILE A 163 -17.37 7.51 3.25
N ILE A 164 -16.61 8.06 4.19
CA ILE A 164 -16.71 7.79 5.63
C ILE A 164 -18.01 8.38 6.18
N GLY A 165 -18.38 9.56 5.67
CA GLY A 165 -19.53 10.33 6.10
C GLY A 165 -19.44 11.77 5.59
N TRP A 166 -20.30 12.63 6.09
CA TRP A 166 -20.39 14.02 5.63
C TRP A 166 -20.80 14.98 6.73
N HIS A 167 -20.48 16.26 6.51
CA HIS A 167 -21.12 17.38 7.17
C HIS A 167 -22.06 18.06 6.18
N ARG A 168 -23.30 18.32 6.60
CA ARG A 168 -24.16 19.29 5.93
C ARG A 168 -23.75 20.71 6.36
N ILE A 169 -23.64 21.62 5.40
CA ILE A 169 -23.36 23.04 5.65
C ILE A 169 -24.60 23.83 5.25
N ASP A 170 -25.17 24.58 6.19
CA ASP A 170 -26.32 25.48 5.93
C ASP A 170 -25.93 26.90 6.33
N PHE A 171 -26.04 27.85 5.40
CA PHE A 171 -25.69 29.26 5.60
C PHE A 171 -24.29 29.47 6.22
N GLY A 172 -23.30 28.70 5.76
CA GLY A 172 -21.91 28.72 6.23
C GLY A 172 -21.69 28.02 7.58
N ARG A 173 -22.72 27.43 8.18
CA ARG A 173 -22.61 26.72 9.46
C ARG A 173 -22.48 25.22 9.22
N MET A 174 -21.41 24.64 9.74
CA MET A 174 -21.17 23.20 9.68
C MET A 174 -22.05 22.47 10.69
N GLY A 175 -22.90 21.58 10.18
CA GLY A 175 -23.73 20.68 10.97
C GLY A 175 -22.93 19.51 11.57
N PRO A 176 -23.59 18.61 12.33
CA PRO A 176 -22.96 17.42 12.87
C PRO A 176 -22.41 16.50 11.77
N PHE A 177 -21.42 15.68 12.11
CA PHE A 177 -20.92 14.65 11.20
C PHE A 177 -21.89 13.47 11.15
N GLU A 178 -22.38 13.15 9.95
CA GLU A 178 -23.23 12.00 9.69
C GLU A 178 -22.38 10.88 9.09
N ARG A 179 -22.33 9.72 9.75
CA ARG A 179 -21.60 8.55 9.24
C ARG A 179 -22.36 7.92 8.09
N ASN A 180 -21.64 7.55 7.04
CA ASN A 180 -22.18 6.77 5.95
C ASN A 180 -22.41 5.31 6.41
N PRO A 181 -23.65 4.80 6.46
CA PRO A 181 -23.90 3.41 6.86
C PRO A 181 -23.40 2.39 5.83
N GLU A 182 -23.12 2.82 4.60
CA GLU A 182 -22.59 1.97 3.52
C GLU A 182 -21.06 2.05 3.39
N TYR A 183 -20.39 2.78 4.28
CA TYR A 183 -18.94 2.82 4.31
C TYR A 183 -18.36 1.41 4.48
N ASP A 184 -17.41 1.04 3.61
CA ASP A 184 -16.72 -0.24 3.65
C ASP A 184 -15.37 -0.10 4.36
N ALA A 185 -15.26 -0.67 5.57
CA ALA A 185 -14.07 -0.60 6.41
C ALA A 185 -12.81 -1.16 5.74
N ARG A 186 -12.91 -1.92 4.63
CA ARG A 186 -11.73 -2.34 3.86
C ARG A 186 -10.95 -1.16 3.29
N PHE A 187 -11.59 0.00 3.07
CA PHE A 187 -10.89 1.22 2.68
C PHE A 187 -10.02 1.81 3.81
N ASP A 188 -10.13 1.34 5.05
CA ASP A 188 -9.17 1.70 6.10
C ASP A 188 -7.77 1.11 5.84
N LEU A 189 -7.69 0.06 5.00
CA LEU A 189 -6.46 -0.62 4.59
C LEU A 189 -5.88 -0.07 3.29
N THR A 190 -6.61 0.80 2.57
CA THR A 190 -6.14 1.36 1.30
C THR A 190 -5.30 2.62 1.53
N ASN A 191 -4.36 2.87 0.61
CA ASN A 191 -3.58 4.10 0.55
C ASN A 191 -3.85 4.82 -0.76
N ALA A 192 -3.63 6.15 -0.76
CA ALA A 192 -3.67 6.93 -1.99
C ALA A 192 -2.62 6.44 -3.00
N GLY A 193 -2.87 6.66 -4.29
CA GLY A 193 -1.98 6.28 -5.38
C GLY A 193 -0.66 7.07 -5.41
N GLY A 194 -0.64 8.24 -4.77
CA GLY A 194 0.55 9.08 -4.65
C GLY A 194 0.93 9.77 -5.96
N VAL A 195 2.24 10.01 -6.14
CA VAL A 195 2.80 10.70 -7.30
C VAL A 195 2.81 9.81 -8.54
N GLN A 196 2.22 10.26 -9.63
CA GLN A 196 2.08 9.49 -10.88
C GLN A 196 2.46 10.33 -12.12
N PRO A 197 3.76 10.54 -12.42
CA PRO A 197 4.19 11.45 -13.49
C PRO A 197 3.63 11.08 -14.88
N GLN A 198 3.39 9.80 -15.15
CA GLN A 198 2.78 9.35 -16.39
C GLN A 198 1.33 9.85 -16.59
N LEU A 199 0.66 10.24 -15.51
CA LEU A 199 -0.71 10.79 -15.53
C LEU A 199 -0.75 12.32 -15.56
N ALA A 200 0.41 12.99 -15.61
CA ALA A 200 0.49 14.46 -15.59
C ALA A 200 -0.33 15.12 -16.71
N GLY A 201 -0.42 14.48 -17.88
CA GLY A 201 -1.33 14.91 -18.93
C GLY A 201 -0.85 16.10 -19.77
N PHE A 202 0.46 16.38 -19.82
CA PHE A 202 1.02 17.44 -20.67
C PHE A 202 0.72 17.19 -22.15
N PRO A 203 0.48 18.25 -22.96
CA PRO A 203 0.33 18.13 -24.40
C PRO A 203 1.54 17.44 -25.07
N GLU A 204 1.31 16.89 -26.26
CA GLU A 204 2.40 16.35 -27.07
C GLU A 204 3.41 17.45 -27.43
N GLY A 205 4.71 17.14 -27.34
CA GLY A 205 5.79 18.09 -27.56
C GLY A 205 6.03 19.09 -26.42
N ASP A 206 5.29 19.02 -25.31
CA ASP A 206 5.54 19.88 -24.15
C ASP A 206 6.94 19.60 -23.56
N PRO A 207 7.78 20.64 -23.30
CA PRO A 207 9.10 20.47 -22.70
C PRO A 207 9.12 19.73 -21.36
N ALA A 208 7.99 19.66 -20.64
CA ALA A 208 7.87 18.88 -19.41
C ALA A 208 8.22 17.40 -19.62
N TRP A 209 7.82 16.80 -20.75
CA TRP A 209 8.14 15.41 -21.08
C TRP A 209 9.64 15.14 -21.26
N CYS A 210 10.47 16.18 -21.38
CA CYS A 210 11.93 16.05 -21.43
C CYS A 210 12.61 16.27 -20.06
N GLN A 211 11.85 16.63 -19.03
CA GLN A 211 12.35 16.89 -17.69
C GLN A 211 12.08 15.70 -16.77
N PHE A 212 12.95 15.51 -15.78
CA PHE A 212 12.69 14.57 -14.70
C PHE A 212 11.50 15.06 -13.84
N PRO A 213 10.53 14.21 -13.45
CA PRO A 213 10.46 12.76 -13.65
C PRO A 213 9.71 12.29 -14.90
N TRP A 214 9.05 13.18 -15.64
CA TRP A 214 8.20 12.84 -16.78
C TRP A 214 8.96 12.23 -17.96
N ASN A 215 10.25 12.52 -18.07
CA ASN A 215 11.12 11.94 -19.09
C ASN A 215 11.26 10.42 -19.00
N ALA A 216 10.91 9.76 -17.90
CA ALA A 216 10.81 8.30 -17.84
C ALA A 216 9.66 7.75 -18.71
N PHE A 217 8.67 8.60 -19.02
CA PHE A 217 7.41 8.25 -19.69
C PHE A 217 7.29 8.88 -21.09
N SER A 218 8.36 9.47 -21.61
CA SER A 218 8.46 10.07 -22.95
C SER A 218 9.25 9.23 -23.95
N ILE A 219 9.06 9.50 -25.24
CA ILE A 219 9.71 8.79 -26.36
C ILE A 219 11.23 8.89 -26.22
N GLY A 220 11.92 7.75 -26.17
CA GLY A 220 13.38 7.70 -25.94
C GLY A 220 13.81 7.88 -24.47
N GLY A 221 12.85 7.97 -23.54
CA GLY A 221 13.05 8.05 -22.10
C GLY A 221 13.31 6.73 -21.36
N GLY A 222 12.94 5.60 -21.97
CA GLY A 222 13.03 4.26 -21.36
C GLY A 222 14.45 3.67 -21.22
N GLY A 223 15.51 4.46 -21.44
CA GLY A 223 16.90 3.98 -21.49
C GLY A 223 17.79 4.58 -20.42
N SER A 224 17.93 3.89 -19.28
CA SER A 224 18.94 4.07 -18.21
C SER A 224 19.15 5.51 -17.70
N TRP A 225 18.91 5.70 -16.40
CA TRP A 225 19.20 6.90 -15.61
C TRP A 225 20.60 7.54 -15.80
N ARG A 226 21.56 6.82 -16.41
CA ARG A 226 22.96 7.25 -16.57
C ARG A 226 23.27 8.15 -17.78
N ARG A 227 22.34 8.46 -18.68
CA ARG A 227 22.65 9.30 -19.87
C ARG A 227 21.87 10.62 -20.00
N SER A 228 20.94 10.93 -19.11
CA SER A 228 20.02 12.08 -19.30
C SER A 228 20.52 13.45 -18.85
N HIS A 229 21.74 13.59 -18.32
CA HIS A 229 22.22 14.90 -17.83
C HIS A 229 22.88 15.80 -18.89
N MET A 230 22.99 15.40 -20.16
CA MET A 230 23.86 16.12 -21.12
C MET A 230 23.32 16.26 -22.56
N ASN A 231 22.01 16.30 -22.80
CA ASN A 231 21.57 16.77 -24.12
C ASN A 231 20.26 17.55 -24.07
N GLN A 232 20.40 18.87 -23.89
CA GLN A 232 19.33 19.85 -24.08
C GLN A 232 18.94 20.03 -25.56
N ASN A 233 19.63 19.36 -26.49
CA ASN A 233 19.35 19.36 -27.93
C ASN A 233 18.58 18.11 -28.38
N LYS A 234 17.59 17.66 -27.60
CA LYS A 234 16.61 16.70 -28.10
C LYS A 234 15.64 17.44 -29.04
N SER A 235 15.42 16.91 -30.25
CA SER A 235 14.37 17.45 -31.13
C SER A 235 13.02 17.36 -30.42
N ASN A 236 12.09 18.28 -30.73
CA ASN A 236 10.76 18.31 -30.10
C ASN A 236 10.02 16.97 -30.18
N ASP A 237 10.27 16.18 -31.22
CA ASP A 237 9.71 14.82 -31.42
C ASP A 237 10.13 13.81 -30.32
N GLN A 238 11.20 14.09 -29.57
CA GLN A 238 11.65 13.27 -28.43
C GLN A 238 11.12 13.74 -27.07
N CYS A 239 10.34 14.84 -27.04
CA CYS A 239 9.65 15.36 -25.87
C CYS A 239 8.13 15.08 -25.95
N SER A 240 7.75 13.97 -26.58
CA SER A 240 6.37 13.48 -26.64
C SER A 240 6.20 12.30 -25.68
N PRO A 241 5.00 12.09 -25.11
CA PRO A 241 4.76 10.93 -24.24
C PRO A 241 4.83 9.62 -25.04
N GLN A 242 5.23 8.51 -24.41
CA GLN A 242 5.27 7.19 -25.07
C GLN A 242 3.87 6.64 -25.39
N ARG A 243 2.86 7.12 -24.67
CA ARG A 243 1.46 6.71 -24.75
C ARG A 243 0.59 7.94 -24.64
N THR A 244 -0.64 7.86 -25.15
CA THR A 244 -1.60 8.94 -24.94
C THR A 244 -2.00 9.01 -23.47
N ASN A 245 -2.49 10.17 -23.03
CA ASN A 245 -3.02 10.36 -21.68
C ASN A 245 -4.12 9.32 -21.36
N GLN A 246 -4.97 9.03 -22.35
CA GLN A 246 -6.01 8.01 -22.27
C GLN A 246 -5.41 6.62 -21.98
N GLN A 247 -4.38 6.23 -22.71
CA GLN A 247 -3.73 4.91 -22.52
C GLN A 247 -3.09 4.78 -21.14
N TYR A 248 -2.34 5.79 -20.68
CA TYR A 248 -1.74 5.76 -19.35
C TYR A 248 -2.79 5.65 -18.24
N ALA A 249 -3.87 6.41 -18.37
CA ALA A 249 -4.95 6.37 -17.40
C ALA A 249 -5.77 5.08 -17.45
N GLU A 250 -6.05 4.52 -18.63
CA GLU A 250 -6.71 3.22 -18.76
C GLU A 250 -5.86 2.11 -18.13
N GLU A 251 -4.55 2.10 -18.40
CA GLU A 251 -3.63 1.13 -17.80
C GLU A 251 -3.60 1.25 -16.29
N TYR A 252 -3.47 2.48 -15.78
CA TYR A 252 -3.47 2.75 -14.36
C TYR A 252 -4.80 2.38 -13.70
N TYR A 253 -5.92 2.77 -14.31
CA TYR A 253 -7.26 2.48 -13.82
C TYR A 253 -7.55 0.98 -13.84
N ASN A 254 -7.10 0.25 -14.86
CA ASN A 254 -7.24 -1.20 -14.94
C ASN A 254 -6.38 -1.90 -13.88
N LEU A 255 -5.16 -1.42 -13.62
CA LEU A 255 -4.34 -1.91 -12.51
C LEU A 255 -5.06 -1.71 -11.17
N TYR A 256 -5.58 -0.51 -10.90
CA TYR A 256 -6.34 -0.20 -9.68
C TYR A 256 -7.62 -1.03 -9.54
N LYS A 257 -8.44 -1.09 -10.59
CA LYS A 257 -9.69 -1.84 -10.59
C LYS A 257 -9.42 -3.31 -10.28
N ASN A 258 -8.35 -3.84 -10.86
CA ASN A 258 -7.87 -5.17 -10.54
C ASN A 258 -7.42 -5.23 -9.08
N GLU A 259 -6.52 -4.36 -8.59
CA GLU A 259 -6.08 -4.35 -7.18
C GLU A 259 -7.24 -4.32 -6.18
N PHE A 260 -8.31 -3.55 -6.40
CA PHE A 260 -9.45 -3.52 -5.48
C PHE A 260 -10.33 -4.79 -5.58
N LEU A 261 -10.56 -5.31 -6.79
CA LEU A 261 -11.28 -6.56 -7.00
C LEU A 261 -10.48 -7.79 -6.50
N TYR A 262 -9.16 -7.68 -6.52
CA TYR A 262 -8.22 -8.72 -6.15
C TYR A 262 -7.80 -8.65 -4.67
N ASN A 263 -7.72 -7.48 -4.04
CA ASN A 263 -7.56 -7.34 -2.58
C ASN A 263 -8.80 -7.83 -1.82
N LYS A 264 -9.93 -8.03 -2.51
CA LYS A 264 -11.05 -8.84 -2.02
C LYS A 264 -10.70 -10.34 -1.84
N LYS A 265 -9.56 -10.79 -2.37
CA LYS A 265 -9.20 -12.21 -2.60
C LYS A 265 -7.78 -12.58 -2.11
N TYR A 266 -6.88 -11.61 -1.91
CA TYR A 266 -5.49 -11.87 -1.52
C TYR A 266 -5.27 -11.66 -0.01
N ILE A 267 -5.63 -12.67 0.77
CA ILE A 267 -5.05 -12.93 2.09
C ILE A 267 -4.48 -14.35 1.96
N GLY A 268 -3.15 -14.53 1.98
CA GLY A 268 -2.59 -15.86 1.82
C GLY A 268 -1.09 -15.96 1.98
N ALA A 269 -0.67 -17.02 2.68
CA ALA A 269 0.69 -17.35 3.09
C ALA A 269 1.69 -17.53 1.93
N ALA A 270 2.99 -17.40 2.18
CA ALA A 270 4.04 -17.79 1.24
C ALA A 270 4.93 -18.87 1.87
N VAL A 271 5.54 -19.75 1.07
CA VAL A 271 6.50 -20.77 1.52
C VAL A 271 7.50 -21.06 0.41
N ASN A 272 8.78 -20.82 0.64
CA ASN A 272 9.83 -21.24 -0.28
C ASN A 272 10.35 -22.65 0.03
N PHE A 273 10.87 -23.33 -0.98
CA PHE A 273 11.49 -24.65 -0.89
C PHE A 273 12.86 -24.61 -1.55
N ASP A 274 13.83 -25.26 -0.92
CA ASP A 274 15.04 -25.71 -1.59
C ASP A 274 14.86 -27.18 -1.94
N ILE A 275 14.65 -27.49 -3.22
CA ILE A 275 14.70 -28.88 -3.69
C ILE A 275 16.18 -29.21 -3.89
N TYR A 276 16.66 -30.27 -3.22
CA TYR A 276 18.03 -30.78 -3.36
C TYR A 276 18.40 -30.88 -4.86
N ASN A 277 19.38 -30.06 -5.28
CA ASN A 277 19.82 -29.71 -6.65
C ASN A 277 19.38 -28.32 -7.16
N SER A 278 19.89 -27.25 -6.53
CA SER A 278 20.04 -25.88 -7.09
C SER A 278 18.78 -25.14 -7.58
N ALA A 279 17.60 -25.73 -7.57
CA ALA A 279 16.34 -25.07 -7.89
C ALA A 279 15.66 -24.64 -6.58
N GLN A 280 15.69 -23.33 -6.34
CA GLN A 280 14.81 -22.68 -5.37
C GLN A 280 13.40 -22.72 -5.95
N THR A 281 12.51 -23.45 -5.30
CA THR A 281 11.10 -23.54 -5.65
C THR A 281 10.28 -22.73 -4.66
N SER A 282 9.87 -21.52 -5.03
CA SER A 282 8.99 -20.70 -4.19
C SER A 282 7.54 -21.13 -4.37
N ILE A 283 6.79 -21.40 -3.29
CA ILE A 283 5.33 -21.63 -3.31
C ILE A 283 4.61 -20.50 -2.59
N LEU A 284 4.00 -19.58 -3.34
CA LEU A 284 3.12 -18.54 -2.78
C LEU A 284 1.68 -19.08 -2.71
N PHE A 285 0.96 -18.94 -1.60
CA PHE A 285 -0.46 -19.26 -1.44
C PHE A 285 -1.31 -17.98 -1.47
N ASN A 286 -2.50 -18.02 -2.07
CA ASN A 286 -3.44 -16.89 -2.05
C ASN A 286 -4.88 -17.29 -1.68
N GLY A 287 -5.04 -18.37 -0.93
CA GLY A 287 -6.36 -18.92 -0.58
C GLY A 287 -7.13 -19.55 -1.76
N LYS A 288 -6.69 -19.46 -3.02
CA LYS A 288 -7.31 -20.26 -4.11
C LYS A 288 -6.31 -20.90 -5.06
N ASN A 289 -5.17 -20.25 -5.28
CA ASN A 289 -4.11 -20.67 -6.18
C ASN A 289 -2.78 -20.69 -5.42
N PHE A 290 -1.79 -21.35 -6.02
CA PHE A 290 -0.41 -21.19 -5.62
C PHE A 290 0.50 -20.93 -6.83
N ILE A 291 1.62 -20.25 -6.61
CA ILE A 291 2.65 -20.03 -7.64
C ILE A 291 3.85 -20.89 -7.25
N ILE A 292 4.20 -21.87 -8.08
CA ILE A 292 5.46 -22.63 -7.98
C ILE A 292 6.48 -21.96 -8.91
N ASP A 293 7.47 -21.27 -8.35
CA ASP A 293 8.61 -20.74 -9.14
C ASP A 293 9.68 -21.83 -9.26
N ASP A 294 9.52 -22.76 -10.22
CA ASP A 294 10.54 -23.78 -10.51
C ASP A 294 11.43 -23.32 -11.68
N ASN A 295 12.72 -23.09 -11.39
CA ASN A 295 13.70 -22.62 -12.37
C ASN A 295 14.22 -23.84 -13.16
N PRO A 296 13.95 -24.00 -14.48
CA PRO A 296 13.99 -22.94 -15.49
C PRO A 296 12.75 -22.80 -16.39
N THR A 297 11.60 -23.42 -16.09
CA THR A 297 10.44 -23.42 -17.01
C THR A 297 9.21 -22.65 -16.54
N LYS A 298 9.25 -21.99 -15.38
CA LYS A 298 8.27 -20.96 -14.92
C LYS A 298 6.86 -21.19 -15.45
N LYS A 299 6.20 -22.21 -14.95
CA LYS A 299 4.86 -22.60 -15.39
C LYS A 299 3.84 -22.16 -14.35
N LEU A 300 2.87 -21.34 -14.75
CA LEU A 300 1.63 -21.21 -13.97
C LEU A 300 0.91 -22.56 -14.00
N ILE A 301 0.54 -23.08 -12.84
CA ILE A 301 -0.19 -24.33 -12.75
C ILE A 301 -1.51 -24.04 -12.02
N ASP A 302 -2.61 -23.94 -12.79
CA ASP A 302 -3.96 -23.64 -12.30
C ASP A 302 -4.58 -24.73 -11.41
N SER A 303 -3.90 -25.85 -11.28
CA SER A 303 -4.27 -26.98 -10.43
C SER A 303 -3.01 -27.78 -10.14
N PRO A 304 -2.81 -28.33 -8.92
CA PRO A 304 -1.62 -29.11 -8.64
C PRO A 304 -1.54 -30.33 -9.55
N ILE A 305 -0.77 -30.23 -10.63
CA ILE A 305 -0.22 -31.38 -11.31
C ILE A 305 0.86 -31.91 -10.37
N GLY A 306 0.43 -32.69 -9.37
CA GLY A 306 1.34 -33.43 -8.50
C GLY A 306 1.11 -33.34 -7.00
N PHE A 307 0.60 -32.24 -6.44
CA PHE A 307 0.11 -32.30 -5.05
C PHE A 307 -1.13 -33.20 -5.01
N PRO A 308 -1.15 -34.22 -4.15
CA PRO A 308 -2.23 -35.17 -4.20
C PRO A 308 -3.54 -34.48 -3.82
N SER A 309 -4.60 -34.78 -4.58
CA SER A 309 -5.99 -34.43 -4.27
C SER A 309 -6.46 -34.92 -2.89
N THR A 310 -5.59 -35.61 -2.15
CA THR A 310 -5.79 -36.12 -0.79
C THR A 310 -5.87 -35.02 0.27
N LEU A 311 -5.37 -33.80 0.05
CA LEU A 311 -5.63 -32.69 0.99
C LEU A 311 -7.13 -32.39 1.10
N GLY A 312 -7.84 -32.38 -0.04
CA GLY A 312 -9.30 -32.30 -0.08
C GLY A 312 -9.99 -33.51 0.57
N LYS A 313 -9.38 -34.71 0.51
CA LYS A 313 -9.91 -35.91 1.19
C LYS A 313 -9.80 -35.84 2.72
N ASN A 314 -8.93 -34.98 3.25
CA ASN A 314 -8.71 -34.81 4.69
C ASN A 314 -9.43 -33.55 5.26
N GLY A 315 -10.34 -32.93 4.50
CA GLY A 315 -11.11 -31.76 4.96
C GLY A 315 -10.34 -30.43 4.90
N LEU A 316 -9.17 -30.40 4.24
CA LEU A 316 -8.44 -29.18 3.96
C LEU A 316 -8.84 -28.66 2.58
N ASN A 317 -9.63 -27.59 2.57
CA ASN A 317 -9.77 -26.76 1.38
C ASN A 317 -8.64 -25.74 1.37
N TRP A 318 -8.05 -25.50 0.19
CA TRP A 318 -6.95 -24.57 0.02
C TRP A 318 -7.31 -23.13 0.39
N SER A 319 -8.60 -22.80 0.35
CA SER A 319 -9.15 -21.52 0.80
C SER A 319 -9.14 -21.28 2.29
N ASP A 320 -8.81 -22.30 3.05
CA ASP A 320 -8.90 -22.25 4.50
C ASP A 320 -7.51 -22.30 5.14
N ILE A 321 -6.43 -22.12 4.36
CA ILE A 321 -5.06 -22.11 4.86
C ILE A 321 -4.72 -20.69 5.31
N ASP A 322 -4.33 -20.56 6.59
CA ASP A 322 -3.92 -19.28 7.16
C ASP A 322 -2.42 -19.04 6.96
N ALA A 323 -1.61 -20.07 7.22
CA ALA A 323 -0.16 -20.02 7.15
C ALA A 323 0.42 -21.35 6.65
N ALA A 324 1.65 -21.34 6.17
CA ALA A 324 2.42 -22.55 5.96
C ALA A 324 3.90 -22.29 6.26
N ALA A 325 4.63 -23.32 6.65
CA ALA A 325 6.05 -23.25 6.98
C ALA A 325 6.76 -24.50 6.43
N SER A 326 7.92 -24.35 5.83
CA SER A 326 8.74 -25.47 5.34
C SER A 326 10.09 -25.49 6.04
N SER A 327 10.73 -26.64 6.01
CA SER A 327 12.12 -26.82 6.40
C SER A 327 12.89 -27.49 5.28
N SER A 328 13.90 -26.79 4.77
CA SER A 328 14.79 -27.26 3.70
C SER A 328 15.61 -28.49 4.09
N SER A 329 16.15 -28.53 5.31
CA SER A 329 17.00 -29.64 5.77
C SER A 329 16.19 -30.85 6.27
N GLY A 330 14.99 -30.61 6.79
CA GLY A 330 14.17 -31.63 7.42
C GLY A 330 13.30 -32.43 6.46
N GLY A 331 13.04 -31.89 5.27
CA GLY A 331 12.01 -32.40 4.38
C GLY A 331 10.65 -32.39 5.10
N LYS A 332 10.33 -31.30 5.79
CA LYS A 332 9.07 -31.17 6.53
C LYS A 332 8.37 -29.89 6.11
N MET A 333 7.06 -29.95 6.02
CA MET A 333 6.19 -28.81 5.80
C MET A 333 5.02 -28.88 6.79
N TRP A 334 4.61 -27.72 7.28
CA TRP A 334 3.43 -27.53 8.09
C TRP A 334 2.48 -26.60 7.35
N ILE A 335 1.21 -26.98 7.28
CA ILE A 335 0.14 -26.12 6.75
C ILE A 335 -0.83 -25.87 7.91
N PHE A 336 -1.14 -24.61 8.18
CA PHE A 336 -1.95 -24.15 9.31
C PHE A 336 -3.34 -23.71 8.82
N LYS A 337 -4.39 -24.11 9.56
CA LYS A 337 -5.80 -23.77 9.32
C LYS A 337 -6.54 -23.68 10.65
N GLY A 338 -7.11 -22.51 10.95
CA GLY A 338 -7.73 -22.21 12.22
C GLY A 338 -6.82 -22.64 13.37
N SER A 339 -7.33 -23.50 14.25
CA SER A 339 -6.58 -24.06 15.38
C SER A 339 -5.84 -25.37 15.09
N GLN A 340 -5.71 -25.76 13.81
CA GLN A 340 -5.16 -27.04 13.39
C GLN A 340 -3.99 -26.85 12.43
N CYS A 341 -3.12 -27.86 12.34
CA CYS A 341 -2.11 -27.95 11.31
C CYS A 341 -1.99 -29.38 10.79
N VAL A 342 -1.53 -29.50 9.54
CA VAL A 342 -1.08 -30.77 8.97
C VAL A 342 0.43 -30.71 8.76
N LYS A 343 1.10 -31.79 9.16
CA LYS A 343 2.53 -32.01 8.90
C LYS A 343 2.69 -32.93 7.71
N ILE A 344 3.52 -32.52 6.78
CA ILE A 344 3.80 -33.20 5.51
C ILE A 344 5.28 -33.52 5.49
N ASP A 345 5.62 -34.81 5.36
CA ASP A 345 7.01 -35.23 5.13
C ASP A 345 7.30 -35.17 3.63
N THR A 346 8.12 -34.19 3.24
CA THR A 346 8.53 -33.91 1.86
C THR A 346 9.79 -34.68 1.45
N LYS A 347 10.31 -35.60 2.28
CA LYS A 347 11.49 -36.40 1.91
C LYS A 347 11.24 -37.19 0.63
N TYR A 348 11.99 -36.83 -0.41
CA TYR A 348 12.02 -37.47 -1.71
C TYR A 348 12.59 -38.91 -1.59
N LYS A 349 11.73 -39.90 -1.39
CA LYS A 349 12.08 -41.31 -1.66
C LYS A 349 11.50 -41.72 -3.01
N ASN A 350 12.33 -41.63 -4.05
CA ASN A 350 12.14 -42.22 -5.39
C ASN A 350 11.21 -41.49 -6.37
N GLY A 351 11.27 -40.15 -6.42
CA GLY A 351 10.82 -39.39 -7.59
C GLY A 351 9.31 -39.14 -7.71
N TRP A 352 8.51 -39.47 -6.70
CA TRP A 352 7.09 -39.11 -6.65
C TRP A 352 6.74 -38.52 -5.27
N PHE A 353 5.84 -37.53 -5.30
CA PHE A 353 5.33 -36.63 -4.25
C PHE A 353 5.23 -37.17 -2.80
N PRO A 354 5.20 -36.27 -1.78
CA PRO A 354 5.11 -36.62 -0.36
C PRO A 354 4.14 -37.77 -0.07
N LYS A 355 4.68 -38.87 0.49
CA LYS A 355 3.93 -40.11 0.77
C LYS A 355 3.24 -40.12 2.13
N TYR A 356 3.58 -39.20 3.04
CA TYR A 356 3.10 -39.25 4.41
C TYR A 356 2.51 -37.92 4.86
N TYR A 357 1.25 -38.00 5.28
CA TYR A 357 0.48 -36.93 5.91
C TYR A 357 0.12 -37.43 7.30
N GLU A 358 0.51 -36.68 8.32
CA GLU A 358 -0.18 -36.81 9.60
C GLU A 358 -1.59 -36.20 9.42
N GLY A 359 -2.63 -36.76 10.03
CA GLY A 359 -3.95 -36.13 10.00
C GLY A 359 -3.90 -34.70 10.53
N LEU A 360 -4.96 -33.93 10.31
CA LEU A 360 -5.11 -32.63 10.97
C LEU A 360 -5.01 -32.81 12.49
N LYS A 361 -4.09 -32.10 13.12
CA LYS A 361 -3.90 -32.08 14.56
C LYS A 361 -4.04 -30.67 15.09
N PRO A 362 -4.48 -30.47 16.34
CA PRO A 362 -4.41 -29.16 16.97
C PRO A 362 -2.98 -28.61 16.89
N ILE A 363 -2.84 -27.31 16.61
CA ILE A 363 -1.54 -26.63 16.55
C ILE A 363 -0.74 -26.90 17.83
N VAL A 364 -1.40 -26.83 18.99
CA VAL A 364 -0.79 -27.08 20.30
C VAL A 364 -0.37 -28.52 20.55
N GLU A 365 -0.87 -29.49 19.76
CA GLU A 365 -0.40 -30.88 19.85
C GLU A 365 0.94 -31.05 19.15
N GLU A 366 1.07 -30.50 17.93
CA GLU A 366 2.32 -30.49 17.16
C GLU A 366 3.37 -29.58 17.80
N PHE A 367 2.92 -28.45 18.32
CA PHE A 367 3.73 -27.37 18.87
C PHE A 367 3.34 -27.11 20.33
N LYS A 368 3.68 -28.04 21.22
CA LYS A 368 3.31 -28.00 22.65
C LYS A 368 3.69 -26.70 23.35
N MET A 369 4.74 -26.03 22.89
CA MET A 369 5.15 -24.72 23.42
C MET A 369 4.12 -23.60 23.21
N LEU A 370 3.18 -23.78 22.27
CA LEU A 370 2.11 -22.82 22.00
C LEU A 370 0.95 -22.94 22.99
N ALA A 371 0.88 -24.01 23.79
CA ALA A 371 -0.21 -24.23 24.74
C ALA A 371 -0.41 -23.08 25.76
N PRO A 372 0.64 -22.43 26.31
CA PRO A 372 0.50 -21.26 27.17
C PRO A 372 0.10 -19.97 26.43
N TYR A 373 0.07 -19.97 25.09
CA TYR A 373 -0.14 -18.78 24.27
C TYR A 373 -1.34 -18.96 23.32
N PRO A 374 -2.59 -18.84 23.82
CA PRO A 374 -3.80 -19.09 23.01
C PRO A 374 -3.86 -18.27 21.72
N LYS A 375 -3.26 -17.08 21.70
CA LYS A 375 -3.19 -16.21 20.51
C LYS A 375 -2.48 -16.87 19.33
N PHE A 376 -1.49 -17.72 19.58
CA PHE A 376 -0.72 -18.42 18.54
C PHE A 376 -1.17 -19.88 18.33
N SER A 377 -2.21 -20.33 19.05
CA SER A 377 -2.79 -21.66 18.87
C SER A 377 -3.82 -21.74 17.74
N LYS A 378 -4.16 -20.61 17.11
CA LYS A 378 -5.11 -20.53 16.00
C LYS A 378 -4.87 -19.31 15.11
N ASP A 379 -5.36 -19.41 13.88
CA ASP A 379 -5.45 -18.31 12.91
C ASP A 379 -4.07 -17.63 12.71
N ILE A 380 -2.98 -18.40 12.61
CA ILE A 380 -1.63 -17.81 12.51
C ILE A 380 -1.50 -17.03 11.20
N ASP A 381 -1.03 -15.78 11.26
CA ASP A 381 -0.95 -14.91 10.07
C ASP A 381 0.25 -15.30 9.17
N ALA A 382 1.36 -15.69 9.79
CA ALA A 382 2.50 -16.26 9.08
C ALA A 382 3.31 -17.21 9.96
N ALA A 383 3.93 -18.21 9.34
CA ALA A 383 4.87 -19.10 10.02
C ALA A 383 6.05 -19.42 9.10
N PHE A 384 7.24 -19.61 9.65
CA PHE A 384 8.39 -20.11 8.90
C PHE A 384 9.35 -20.85 9.83
N VAL A 385 10.18 -21.73 9.26
CA VAL A 385 11.17 -22.50 10.01
C VAL A 385 12.55 -22.23 9.45
N VAL A 386 13.48 -21.78 10.28
CA VAL A 386 14.88 -21.68 9.92
C VAL A 386 15.58 -22.93 10.42
N ALA A 387 16.14 -23.70 9.49
CA ALA A 387 16.91 -24.87 9.82
C ALA A 387 18.40 -24.52 9.98
N GLN A 388 18.99 -24.98 11.08
CA GLN A 388 20.43 -25.00 11.31
C GLN A 388 20.90 -26.44 11.48
N LYS A 389 22.22 -26.63 11.41
CA LYS A 389 22.84 -27.98 11.44
C LYS A 389 22.32 -28.84 12.60
N ASP A 390 22.14 -28.22 13.77
CA ASP A 390 21.83 -28.93 15.02
C ASP A 390 20.48 -28.53 15.63
N TYR A 391 19.74 -27.59 15.03
CA TYR A 391 18.48 -27.10 15.57
C TYR A 391 17.55 -26.47 14.53
N PHE A 392 16.26 -26.44 14.84
CA PHE A 392 15.27 -25.66 14.09
C PHE A 392 14.82 -24.45 14.91
N LEU A 393 14.61 -23.32 14.25
CA LEU A 393 13.92 -22.16 14.81
C LEU A 393 12.57 -22.00 14.12
N TYR A 394 11.51 -22.10 14.88
CA TYR A 394 10.14 -21.88 14.42
C TYR A 394 9.72 -20.46 14.76
N PHE A 395 9.19 -19.76 13.77
CA PHE A 395 8.68 -18.41 13.93
C PHE A 395 7.19 -18.44 13.63
N PHE A 396 6.40 -17.92 14.55
CA PHE A 396 4.96 -17.76 14.42
C PHE A 396 4.63 -16.29 14.57
N ILE A 397 3.88 -15.73 13.64
CA ILE A 397 3.50 -14.33 13.62
C ILE A 397 1.99 -14.25 13.79
N LYS A 398 1.54 -13.42 14.74
CA LYS A 398 0.14 -13.09 14.93
C LYS A 398 -0.01 -11.61 15.29
N SER A 399 -0.65 -10.88 14.39
CA SER A 399 -0.80 -9.43 14.40
C SER A 399 0.58 -8.75 14.45
N ASN A 400 0.87 -8.00 15.50
CA ASN A 400 2.14 -7.32 15.70
C ASN A 400 3.12 -8.08 16.62
N GLU A 401 2.85 -9.35 16.91
CA GLU A 401 3.67 -10.19 17.78
C GLU A 401 4.29 -11.36 17.04
N ILE A 402 5.49 -11.74 17.47
CA ILE A 402 6.22 -12.89 16.98
C ILE A 402 6.60 -13.80 18.15
N MET A 403 6.37 -15.09 17.96
CA MET A 403 6.82 -16.12 18.87
C MET A 403 7.91 -16.95 18.20
N ILE A 404 9.03 -17.11 18.89
CA ILE A 404 10.21 -17.82 18.37
C ILE A 404 10.45 -19.02 19.26
N HIS A 405 10.58 -20.19 18.67
CA HIS A 405 10.78 -21.45 19.38
C HIS A 405 11.90 -22.27 18.76
N SER A 406 12.53 -23.15 19.53
CA SER A 406 13.46 -24.14 19.02
C SER A 406 13.16 -25.53 19.57
N ASP A 407 13.29 -26.55 18.72
CA ASP A 407 13.09 -27.95 19.09
C ASP A 407 14.25 -28.58 19.89
N SER A 408 15.37 -27.85 20.04
CA SER A 408 16.64 -28.38 20.54
C SER A 408 17.39 -27.36 21.39
N ASN A 409 18.52 -27.79 21.97
CA ASN A 409 19.37 -26.97 22.83
C ASN A 409 20.10 -25.90 22.02
N ILE A 410 19.38 -24.84 21.61
CA ILE A 410 20.01 -23.66 21.05
C ILE A 410 21.03 -23.07 22.03
N PRO A 411 22.11 -22.46 21.54
CA PRO A 411 23.06 -21.72 22.36
C PRO A 411 22.33 -20.76 23.32
N ASP A 412 22.77 -20.69 24.58
CA ASP A 412 22.10 -19.87 25.60
C ASP A 412 22.03 -18.38 25.23
N ALA A 413 22.95 -17.91 24.39
CA ALA A 413 22.91 -16.57 23.79
C ALA A 413 21.63 -16.32 22.97
N LEU A 414 21.17 -17.32 22.20
CA LEU A 414 19.92 -17.26 21.45
C LEU A 414 18.69 -17.48 22.34
N LYS A 415 18.83 -18.18 23.48
CA LYS A 415 17.68 -18.39 24.39
C LYS A 415 17.24 -17.12 25.10
N ARG A 416 18.16 -16.24 25.47
CA ARG A 416 17.87 -15.08 26.34
C ARG A 416 16.76 -14.17 25.82
N PRO A 417 16.74 -13.75 24.55
CA PRO A 417 15.66 -12.88 24.06
C PRO A 417 14.31 -13.59 23.90
N PHE A 418 14.27 -14.93 23.79
CA PHE A 418 13.06 -15.68 23.42
C PHE A 418 12.45 -16.53 24.54
N ARG A 419 13.04 -16.55 25.75
CA ARG A 419 12.52 -17.32 26.90
C ARG A 419 11.21 -16.78 27.48
N ASN A 420 10.86 -15.53 27.21
CA ASN A 420 9.77 -14.82 27.91
C ASN A 420 8.43 -14.81 27.15
N GLY A 421 8.27 -15.67 26.15
CA GLY A 421 7.06 -15.74 25.34
C GLY A 421 7.09 -14.82 24.12
N PRO A 422 5.92 -14.46 23.56
CA PRO A 422 5.85 -13.62 22.37
C PRO A 422 6.40 -12.22 22.64
N ILE A 423 7.07 -11.66 21.63
CA ILE A 423 7.59 -10.29 21.65
C ILE A 423 6.94 -9.51 20.51
N THR A 424 6.93 -8.18 20.60
CA THR A 424 6.46 -7.36 19.49
C THR A 424 7.42 -7.48 18.30
N LEU A 425 6.92 -7.34 17.07
CA LEU A 425 7.76 -7.26 15.87
C LEU A 425 8.79 -6.12 15.96
N GLN A 426 8.43 -5.01 16.63
CA GLN A 426 9.35 -3.92 16.94
C GLN A 426 10.50 -4.39 17.83
N THR A 427 10.19 -5.07 18.93
CA THR A 427 11.22 -5.63 19.82
C THR A 427 12.10 -6.60 19.06
N PHE A 428 11.51 -7.45 18.22
CA PHE A 428 12.26 -8.39 17.38
C PHE A 428 13.23 -7.66 16.43
N PHE A 429 12.77 -6.68 15.64
CA PHE A 429 13.67 -5.96 14.72
C PHE A 429 14.74 -5.13 15.45
N ASN A 430 14.42 -4.59 16.63
CA ASN A 430 15.41 -3.91 17.47
C ASN A 430 16.51 -4.87 17.94
N LEU A 431 16.14 -6.09 18.35
CA LEU A 431 17.09 -7.14 18.75
C LEU A 431 17.99 -7.57 17.58
N MET A 432 17.46 -7.53 16.36
CA MET A 432 18.21 -7.86 15.13
C MET A 432 19.15 -6.74 14.68
N GLY A 433 19.19 -5.60 15.38
CA GLY A 433 20.11 -4.49 15.11
C GLY A 433 19.62 -3.46 14.09
N SER A 434 18.30 -3.35 13.84
CA SER A 434 17.76 -2.32 12.95
C SER A 434 17.62 -0.96 13.67
N PRO A 435 18.33 0.11 13.25
CA PRO A 435 18.14 1.46 13.78
C PRO A 435 17.00 2.23 13.08
N VAL A 436 16.25 1.60 12.17
CA VAL A 436 15.28 2.31 11.32
C VAL A 436 13.90 2.32 11.96
N ASP A 437 13.34 3.53 12.17
CA ASP A 437 11.92 3.73 12.48
C ASP A 437 11.07 3.27 11.29
N ARG A 438 10.46 2.09 11.41
CA ARG A 438 9.67 1.41 10.37
C ARG A 438 8.23 1.19 10.82
N SER A 439 7.66 2.16 11.54
CA SER A 439 6.28 2.15 12.10
C SER A 439 5.22 1.59 11.15
N GLU A 440 5.38 1.77 9.85
CA GLU A 440 4.49 1.23 8.79
C GLU A 440 4.40 -0.31 8.75
N TYR A 441 5.49 -1.04 9.07
CA TYR A 441 5.50 -2.51 9.17
C TYR A 441 5.13 -2.99 10.59
N PHE A 442 5.13 -2.11 11.59
CA PHE A 442 4.99 -2.47 13.01
C PHE A 442 3.55 -2.53 13.53
N VAL A 443 2.57 -2.05 12.75
CA VAL A 443 1.23 -1.74 13.30
C VAL A 443 0.11 -2.72 12.94
N ALA A 444 0.21 -3.57 11.91
CA ALA A 444 -0.77 -4.64 11.64
C ALA A 444 -0.38 -5.51 10.43
N ASP A 445 -0.86 -6.76 10.46
CA ASP A 445 -1.08 -7.76 9.41
C ASP A 445 0.06 -7.97 8.38
N ILE A 446 0.84 -9.02 8.61
CA ILE A 446 1.76 -9.59 7.63
C ILE A 446 0.95 -10.55 6.76
N ASP A 447 0.89 -10.28 5.45
CA ASP A 447 0.09 -11.07 4.51
C ASP A 447 0.74 -12.44 4.24
N ALA A 448 2.07 -12.49 4.28
CA ALA A 448 2.87 -13.68 4.03
C ALA A 448 4.31 -13.50 4.53
N ALA A 449 4.99 -14.61 4.83
CA ALA A 449 6.43 -14.67 5.08
C ALA A 449 7.05 -15.80 4.25
N THR A 450 8.26 -15.64 3.73
CA THR A 450 8.96 -16.76 3.07
C THR A 450 10.44 -16.81 3.43
N GLU A 451 11.05 -18.00 3.45
CA GLU A 451 12.46 -18.22 3.77
C GLU A 451 13.24 -18.63 2.51
N SER A 452 14.31 -17.94 2.12
CA SER A 452 15.30 -18.52 1.20
C SER A 452 16.63 -18.76 1.91
N SER A 453 17.20 -19.95 1.67
CA SER A 453 18.54 -20.31 2.14
C SER A 453 19.49 -20.35 0.94
N ASN A 454 20.55 -19.52 0.94
CA ASN A 454 21.54 -19.54 -0.12
C ASN A 454 22.67 -20.52 0.22
N GLY A 455 22.46 -21.79 -0.14
CA GLY A 455 23.55 -22.75 -0.36
C GLY A 455 24.14 -23.46 0.86
N TYR A 456 24.90 -24.52 0.55
CA TYR A 456 25.42 -25.62 1.38
C TYR A 456 26.15 -25.31 2.70
N ASN A 457 26.28 -24.03 3.10
CA ASN A 457 26.95 -23.64 4.34
C ASN A 457 26.02 -23.00 5.39
N GLY A 458 24.72 -22.83 5.12
CA GLY A 458 23.70 -22.60 6.15
C GLY A 458 23.77 -21.30 6.96
N LYS A 459 24.57 -20.32 6.53
CA LYS A 459 24.83 -19.11 7.35
C LYS A 459 23.82 -17.99 7.17
N LYS A 460 23.14 -17.90 6.02
CA LYS A 460 22.27 -16.77 5.69
C LYS A 460 20.88 -17.26 5.34
N ALA A 461 19.90 -16.82 6.11
CA ALA A 461 18.49 -16.99 5.79
C ALA A 461 17.89 -15.63 5.46
N ILE A 462 16.97 -15.59 4.51
CA ILE A 462 16.26 -14.38 4.10
C ILE A 462 14.79 -14.61 4.37
N ILE A 463 14.22 -13.83 5.29
CA ILE A 463 12.77 -13.74 5.47
C ILE A 463 12.28 -12.60 4.59
N THR A 464 11.31 -12.87 3.73
CA THR A 464 10.57 -11.81 3.03
C THR A 464 9.19 -11.68 3.63
N LEU A 465 8.91 -10.54 4.27
CA LEU A 465 7.59 -10.20 4.82
C LEU A 465 6.82 -9.37 3.79
N PHE A 466 5.58 -9.75 3.49
CA PHE A 466 4.73 -9.01 2.55
C PHE A 466 3.65 -8.22 3.29
N LYS A 467 3.40 -6.99 2.83
CA LYS A 467 2.31 -6.13 3.31
C LYS A 467 1.92 -5.11 2.25
N ASN A 468 0.65 -5.05 1.87
CA ASN A 468 0.09 -3.96 1.01
C ASN A 468 0.96 -3.65 -0.23
N ASN A 469 1.29 -4.66 -1.04
CA ASN A 469 2.15 -4.54 -2.23
C ASN A 469 3.59 -4.04 -1.99
N ARG A 470 4.04 -4.07 -0.74
CA ARG A 470 5.45 -3.89 -0.35
C ARG A 470 5.96 -5.20 0.22
N TYR A 471 7.27 -5.37 0.17
CA TYR A 471 7.93 -6.46 0.86
C TYR A 471 9.13 -5.94 1.64
N LEU A 472 9.44 -6.61 2.74
CA LEU A 472 10.59 -6.37 3.56
C LEU A 472 11.45 -7.63 3.54
N GLU A 473 12.63 -7.55 2.94
CA GLU A 473 13.65 -8.60 3.08
C GLU A 473 14.47 -8.36 4.34
N ILE A 474 14.38 -9.33 5.25
CA ILE A 474 15.19 -9.44 6.43
C ILE A 474 16.15 -10.57 6.16
N SER A 475 17.39 -10.23 5.83
CA SER A 475 18.42 -11.25 5.80
C SER A 475 19.05 -11.35 7.17
N PHE A 476 19.23 -12.56 7.68
CA PHE A 476 19.94 -12.76 8.92
C PHE A 476 21.06 -13.76 8.73
N ASP A 477 22.22 -13.38 9.26
CA ASP A 477 23.37 -14.26 9.40
C ASP A 477 23.34 -14.83 10.81
N ILE A 478 23.40 -16.15 10.92
CA ILE A 478 23.74 -16.80 12.18
C ILE A 478 25.26 -16.89 12.19
N GLY A 479 25.89 -15.85 12.74
CA GLY A 479 27.33 -15.78 12.84
C GLY A 479 27.90 -16.98 13.59
N SER A 480 29.19 -17.27 13.41
CA SER A 480 29.88 -18.33 14.15
C SER A 480 29.84 -18.15 15.68
N ASP A 481 29.49 -16.95 16.15
CA ASP A 481 29.26 -16.58 17.54
C ASP A 481 27.82 -16.87 18.03
N ASN A 482 26.96 -17.45 17.18
CA ASN A 482 25.54 -17.68 17.43
C ASN A 482 24.76 -16.39 17.74
N ILE A 483 25.20 -15.26 17.19
CA ILE A 483 24.45 -14.00 17.25
C ILE A 483 23.65 -13.88 15.96
N LEU A 484 22.34 -13.73 16.09
CA LEU A 484 21.46 -13.34 14.99
C LEU A 484 21.76 -11.89 14.63
N ARG A 485 22.28 -11.64 13.43
CA ARG A 485 22.48 -10.30 12.89
C ARG A 485 21.58 -10.11 11.68
N GLY A 486 20.74 -9.08 11.68
CA GLY A 486 19.84 -8.78 10.57
C GLY A 486 20.37 -7.66 9.68
N ASP A 487 20.53 -7.94 8.39
CA ASP A 487 20.59 -6.92 7.35
C ASP A 487 19.17 -6.68 6.81
N PHE A 488 18.71 -5.44 6.91
CA PHE A 488 17.36 -5.07 6.51
C PHE A 488 17.39 -4.29 5.20
N THR A 489 16.84 -4.87 4.13
CA THR A 489 16.71 -4.18 2.86
C THR A 489 15.23 -3.88 2.61
N ASP A 490 14.83 -2.61 2.74
CA ASP A 490 13.55 -2.15 2.19
C ASP A 490 13.76 -2.00 0.68
N ARG A 491 13.19 -2.91 -0.10
CA ARG A 491 13.30 -2.88 -1.56
C ARG A 491 12.13 -2.15 -2.24
N GLY A 492 11.30 -1.44 -1.46
CA GLY A 492 10.27 -0.56 -1.99
C GLY A 492 9.06 -1.29 -2.58
N PHE A 493 8.31 -0.58 -3.44
CA PHE A 493 7.16 -1.12 -4.15
C PHE A 493 7.58 -2.28 -5.08
N LEU A 494 6.67 -3.21 -5.35
CA LEU A 494 6.85 -4.40 -6.21
C LEU A 494 7.29 -4.13 -7.68
N SER A 495 7.72 -2.93 -8.06
CA SER A 495 8.10 -2.57 -9.45
C SER A 495 9.33 -3.33 -9.98
N GLU A 496 10.31 -3.67 -9.14
CA GLU A 496 11.46 -4.52 -9.54
C GLU A 496 11.07 -6.00 -9.70
N HIS A 497 9.86 -6.37 -9.26
CA HIS A 497 9.26 -7.70 -9.39
C HIS A 497 8.19 -7.78 -10.49
N ASP A 498 8.27 -6.93 -11.53
CA ASP A 498 7.37 -6.93 -12.70
C ASP A 498 7.27 -8.31 -13.41
N LYS A 499 8.23 -9.21 -13.17
CA LYS A 499 8.17 -10.62 -13.62
C LYS A 499 7.11 -11.44 -12.90
N TYR A 500 6.85 -11.16 -11.62
CA TYR A 500 5.79 -11.80 -10.84
C TYR A 500 4.42 -11.18 -11.15
N LYS A 501 4.35 -9.88 -11.45
CA LYS A 501 3.12 -9.25 -11.96
C LYS A 501 2.68 -9.82 -13.31
N LYS A 502 3.62 -10.12 -14.22
CA LYS A 502 3.30 -10.83 -15.49
C LYS A 502 2.82 -12.27 -15.29
N ALA A 503 3.30 -12.96 -14.26
CA ALA A 503 2.81 -14.29 -13.89
C ALA A 503 1.45 -14.23 -13.17
N LEU A 504 1.12 -13.12 -12.49
CA LEU A 504 -0.18 -12.90 -11.85
C LEU A 504 -1.26 -12.38 -12.83
N ALA A 505 -0.86 -11.88 -14.00
CA ALA A 505 -1.76 -11.36 -15.04
C ALA A 505 -2.05 -12.37 -16.17
N LEU A 506 -1.28 -13.47 -16.23
CA LEU A 506 -1.60 -14.70 -16.97
C LEU A 506 -2.29 -15.67 -16.01
#